data_AF-A0A810KXC3-F1
#
_entry.id   AF-A0A810KXC3-F1
#
_cell.length_a   1.000
_cell.length_b   1.000
_cell.length_c   1.000
_cell.angle_alpha   90.00
_cell.angle_beta   90.00
_cell.angle_gamma   90.00
#
_symmetry.space_group_name_H-M   'P 1'
#
loop_
_entity.id
_entity.type
_entity.pdbx_description
1 polymer ?
#
loop_
_entity_poly.entity_id
_entity_poly.type
_entity_poly.pdbx_seq_one_letter_code
_entity_poly.pdbx_strand_id
1 'polypeptide(L)'
;MSGPGNHRDSRLVRALDPLDADETYRRLPEMNAAADVPALVGALRRLAANAAAAPDGTPYECRAAMRDLGLLLGSIKRHGVEPVTAVPEVEPVLLRLAARGDVVPRDTVHHYSVWNPYGERQRSYTGSSQESALIDSVRLSLPRLSQAVELCDPLARAELTDPEFLTAMGSFRAHLASLDEAIELVNGRVTPAFFANELRPYFDEVTIDGRVWRGGAGAGLPMPLLDLALWAADHDPDDDDSAGYAEFWAGGVPYALPEWRRRYAELAGGPSLVARVTAALDEAGDGPMDDRLWAAATAVEQSLRALLSFRAKHFTVARQSYQEDVRLFSVGSSGGSVELLASIVRLTRDNARVVRPRRSARSDPERLSRA
;
A
#
# COMPACT_ATOMS: atom_id res chain seq x y z
N MET A 1 -13.13 -4.69 21.03
CA MET A 1 -11.99 -3.94 20.45
C MET A 1 -11.94 -4.28 18.97
N SER A 2 -12.13 -3.28 18.11
CA SER A 2 -12.04 -3.46 16.65
C SER A 2 -10.56 -3.56 16.29
N GLY A 3 -10.14 -4.67 15.68
CA GLY A 3 -8.77 -4.86 15.21
C GLY A 3 -8.44 -3.96 14.01
N PRO A 4 -7.15 -3.73 13.72
CA PRO A 4 -6.72 -2.92 12.59
C PRO A 4 -7.21 -3.36 11.22
N GLY A 5 -7.55 -2.40 10.37
CA GLY A 5 -8.03 -2.61 9.02
C GLY A 5 -9.37 -3.34 8.98
N ASN A 6 -10.23 -3.14 10.00
CA ASN A 6 -11.47 -3.88 10.14
C ASN A 6 -12.31 -3.80 8.85
N HIS A 7 -12.51 -4.94 8.20
CA HIS A 7 -13.38 -5.07 7.01
C HIS A 7 -14.77 -4.49 7.21
N ARG A 8 -15.24 -4.44 8.46
CA ARG A 8 -16.50 -3.82 8.83
C ARG A 8 -16.49 -2.32 8.56
N ASP A 9 -15.40 -1.63 8.87
CA ASP A 9 -15.24 -0.18 8.66
C ASP A 9 -15.25 0.16 7.17
N SER A 10 -14.57 -0.64 6.35
CA SER A 10 -14.60 -0.47 4.89
C SER A 10 -16.00 -0.66 4.31
N ARG A 11 -16.79 -1.64 4.81
CA ARG A 11 -18.18 -1.84 4.38
C ARG A 11 -19.08 -0.66 4.73
N LEU A 12 -18.87 -0.04 5.91
CA LEU A 12 -19.63 1.12 6.35
C LEU A 12 -19.36 2.32 5.43
N VAL A 13 -18.09 2.73 5.28
CA VAL A 13 -17.72 3.89 4.42
C VAL A 13 -18.25 3.71 2.99
N ARG A 14 -18.14 2.49 2.48
CA ARG A 14 -18.56 2.13 1.13
C ARG A 14 -20.07 2.25 0.88
N ALA A 15 -20.88 2.00 1.91
CA ALA A 15 -22.34 2.10 1.78
C ALA A 15 -22.83 3.55 1.75
N LEU A 16 -22.05 4.46 2.33
CA LEU A 16 -22.40 5.86 2.53
C LEU A 16 -22.20 6.71 1.27
N ASP A 17 -23.15 7.62 1.05
CA ASP A 17 -23.07 8.71 0.07
C ASP A 17 -23.63 10.00 0.70
N PRO A 18 -22.87 10.62 1.63
CA PRO A 18 -23.36 11.75 2.41
C PRO A 18 -23.49 13.04 1.57
N LEU A 19 -22.97 13.06 0.34
CA LEU A 19 -23.00 14.23 -0.54
C LEU A 19 -23.98 14.09 -1.71
N ASP A 20 -24.71 12.96 -1.79
CA ASP A 20 -25.55 12.58 -2.93
C ASP A 20 -24.78 12.64 -4.27
N ALA A 21 -23.59 12.03 -4.27
CA ALA A 21 -22.62 12.13 -5.34
C ALA A 21 -22.81 11.07 -6.46
N ASP A 22 -23.67 10.07 -6.26
CA ASP A 22 -23.91 8.97 -7.22
C ASP A 22 -24.16 9.49 -8.66
N GLU A 23 -25.00 10.51 -8.84
CA GLU A 23 -25.28 11.10 -10.16
C GLU A 23 -24.03 11.74 -10.79
N THR A 24 -23.27 12.49 -9.99
CA THR A 24 -22.05 13.15 -10.44
C THR A 24 -21.05 12.13 -10.94
N TYR A 25 -20.89 11.02 -10.22
CA TYR A 25 -19.92 10.00 -10.57
C TYR A 25 -20.34 9.10 -11.73
N ARG A 26 -21.65 8.99 -12.02
CA ARG A 26 -22.10 8.35 -13.26
C ARG A 26 -21.62 9.12 -14.50
N ARG A 27 -21.50 10.44 -14.39
CA ARG A 27 -21.09 11.34 -15.48
C ARG A 27 -19.60 11.68 -15.49
N LEU A 28 -18.88 11.42 -14.39
CA LEU A 28 -17.47 11.78 -14.25
C LEU A 28 -16.58 11.23 -15.38
N PRO A 29 -16.70 9.95 -15.80
CA PRO A 29 -15.94 9.44 -16.94
C PRO A 29 -16.11 10.25 -18.23
N GLU A 30 -17.35 10.67 -18.53
CA GLU A 30 -17.66 11.47 -19.72
C GLU A 30 -17.07 12.88 -19.62
N MET A 31 -17.19 13.53 -18.45
CA MET A 31 -16.58 14.84 -18.20
C MET A 31 -15.06 14.78 -18.40
N ASN A 32 -14.44 13.71 -17.91
CA ASN A 32 -13.00 13.49 -18.04
C ASN A 32 -12.57 13.21 -19.48
N ALA A 33 -13.31 12.38 -20.20
CA ALA A 33 -13.04 12.09 -21.61
C ALA A 33 -13.16 13.34 -22.49
N ALA A 34 -14.10 14.24 -22.17
CA ALA A 34 -14.29 15.51 -22.86
C ALA A 34 -13.34 16.63 -22.41
N ALA A 35 -12.53 16.40 -21.37
CA ALA A 35 -11.76 17.44 -20.68
C ALA A 35 -12.62 18.66 -20.28
N ASP A 36 -13.86 18.42 -19.85
CA ASP A 36 -14.81 19.47 -19.46
C ASP A 36 -14.51 19.99 -18.05
N VAL A 37 -13.41 20.76 -17.96
CA VAL A 37 -12.96 21.41 -16.72
C VAL A 37 -14.07 22.26 -16.07
N PRO A 38 -14.86 23.08 -16.79
CA PRO A 38 -16.00 23.78 -16.20
C PRO A 38 -17.01 22.85 -15.51
N ALA A 39 -17.37 21.71 -16.12
CA ALA A 39 -18.26 20.75 -15.50
C ALA A 39 -17.65 20.10 -14.24
N LEU A 40 -16.37 19.72 -14.30
CA LEU A 40 -15.63 19.16 -13.16
C LEU A 40 -15.56 20.14 -11.98
N VAL A 41 -15.19 21.39 -12.23
CA VAL A 41 -15.15 22.48 -11.24
C VAL A 41 -16.54 22.75 -10.68
N GLY A 42 -17.57 22.77 -11.54
CA GLY A 42 -18.96 22.93 -11.12
C GLY A 42 -19.43 21.77 -10.23
N ALA A 43 -19.03 20.53 -10.54
CA ALA A 43 -19.32 19.37 -9.71
C ALA A 43 -18.63 19.46 -8.35
N LEU A 44 -17.35 19.79 -8.31
CA LEU A 44 -16.61 19.95 -7.05
C LEU A 44 -17.23 21.03 -6.16
N ARG A 45 -17.56 22.19 -6.73
CA ARG A 45 -18.22 23.29 -6.01
C ARG A 45 -19.55 22.87 -5.38
N ARG A 46 -20.40 22.14 -6.12
CA ARG A 46 -21.68 21.64 -5.59
C ARG A 46 -21.48 20.67 -4.44
N LEU A 47 -20.60 19.67 -4.60
CA LEU A 47 -20.35 18.69 -3.53
C LEU A 47 -19.67 19.34 -2.32
N ALA A 48 -18.78 20.31 -2.52
CA ALA A 48 -18.16 21.08 -1.44
C ALA A 48 -19.20 21.88 -0.65
N ALA A 49 -20.16 22.51 -1.34
CA ALA A 49 -21.26 23.22 -0.69
C ALA A 49 -22.14 22.28 0.14
N ASN A 50 -22.48 21.09 -0.39
CA ASN A 50 -23.21 20.06 0.35
C ASN A 50 -22.45 19.64 1.62
N ALA A 51 -21.14 19.39 1.48
CA ALA A 51 -20.27 19.00 2.60
C ALA A 51 -20.11 20.12 3.65
N ALA A 52 -20.16 21.39 3.23
CA ALA A 52 -20.11 22.55 4.11
C ALA A 52 -21.42 22.78 4.87
N ALA A 53 -22.56 22.46 4.26
CA ALA A 53 -23.89 22.63 4.85
C ALA A 53 -24.31 21.44 5.74
N ALA A 54 -23.73 20.25 5.52
CA ALA A 54 -24.03 19.07 6.31
C ALA A 54 -23.60 19.24 7.79
N PRO A 55 -24.39 18.74 8.75
CA PRO A 55 -23.97 18.70 10.15
C PRO A 55 -22.71 17.85 10.31
N ASP A 56 -22.05 17.98 11.46
CA ASP A 56 -20.86 17.20 11.79
C ASP A 56 -21.14 15.70 11.68
N GLY A 57 -20.72 15.11 10.55
CA GLY A 57 -20.88 13.70 10.26
C GLY A 57 -19.96 12.82 11.10
N THR A 58 -20.29 11.54 11.15
CA THR A 58 -19.41 10.50 11.69
C THR A 58 -18.08 10.44 10.93
N PRO A 59 -16.99 9.91 11.53
CA PRO A 59 -15.73 9.71 10.81
C PRO A 59 -15.88 8.92 9.51
N TYR A 60 -16.85 7.99 9.45
CA TYR A 60 -17.13 7.20 8.24
C TYR A 60 -17.78 8.04 7.13
N GLU A 61 -18.71 8.93 7.48
CA GLU A 61 -19.28 9.91 6.53
C GLU A 61 -18.21 10.89 6.06
N CYS A 62 -17.31 11.34 6.93
CA CYS A 62 -16.20 12.21 6.53
C CYS A 62 -15.28 11.53 5.50
N ARG A 63 -14.97 10.23 5.67
CA ARG A 63 -14.19 9.46 4.70
C ARG A 63 -14.93 9.25 3.39
N ALA A 64 -16.25 8.99 3.43
CA ALA A 64 -17.06 8.87 2.22
C ALA A 64 -17.14 10.20 1.45
N ALA A 65 -17.31 11.32 2.15
CA ALA A 65 -17.26 12.66 1.55
C ALA A 65 -15.86 12.97 0.98
N MET A 66 -14.78 12.61 1.67
CA MET A 66 -13.41 12.77 1.18
C MET A 66 -13.14 11.95 -0.09
N ARG A 67 -13.67 10.73 -0.20
CA ARG A 67 -13.64 9.94 -1.44
C ARG A 67 -14.26 10.73 -2.59
N ASP A 68 -15.46 11.23 -2.37
CA ASP A 68 -16.26 11.87 -3.43
C ASP A 68 -15.74 13.26 -3.81
N LEU A 69 -15.05 13.97 -2.92
CA LEU A 69 -14.35 15.21 -3.27
C LEU A 69 -12.97 14.94 -3.89
N GLY A 70 -12.19 14.03 -3.32
CA GLY A 70 -10.80 13.78 -3.71
C GLY A 70 -10.64 13.25 -5.14
N LEU A 71 -11.53 12.37 -5.61
CA LEU A 71 -11.51 11.94 -7.01
C LEU A 71 -11.82 13.09 -7.99
N LEU A 72 -12.61 14.09 -7.61
CA LEU A 72 -12.77 15.30 -8.41
C LEU A 72 -11.51 16.16 -8.40
N LEU A 73 -10.76 16.22 -7.28
CA LEU A 73 -9.46 16.89 -7.23
C LEU A 73 -8.49 16.28 -8.25
N GLY A 74 -8.34 14.95 -8.26
CA GLY A 74 -7.51 14.24 -9.23
C GLY A 74 -7.96 14.45 -10.68
N SER A 75 -9.28 14.48 -10.92
CA SER A 75 -9.85 14.74 -12.25
C SER A 75 -9.53 16.14 -12.75
N ILE A 76 -9.71 17.18 -11.93
CA ILE A 76 -9.38 18.56 -12.29
C ILE A 76 -7.86 18.71 -12.50
N LYS A 77 -7.06 18.11 -11.60
CA LYS A 77 -5.60 18.17 -11.68
C LYS A 77 -5.04 17.55 -12.95
N ARG A 78 -5.59 16.41 -13.39
CA ARG A 78 -5.21 15.77 -14.66
C ARG A 78 -5.26 16.73 -15.84
N HIS A 79 -6.22 17.66 -15.86
CA HIS A 79 -6.41 18.61 -16.95
C HIS A 79 -5.65 19.93 -16.73
N GLY A 80 -4.61 19.92 -15.89
CA GLY A 80 -3.67 21.03 -15.70
C GLY A 80 -4.16 22.15 -14.79
N VAL A 81 -5.25 21.94 -14.05
CA VAL A 81 -5.83 22.97 -13.17
C VAL A 81 -5.64 22.58 -11.70
N GLU A 82 -5.17 23.52 -10.88
CA GLU A 82 -5.07 23.30 -9.44
C GLU A 82 -6.47 23.38 -8.79
N PRO A 83 -7.00 22.29 -8.20
CA PRO A 83 -8.40 22.23 -7.79
C PRO A 83 -8.77 23.27 -6.72
N VAL A 84 -7.90 23.51 -5.75
CA VAL A 84 -8.13 24.50 -4.68
C VAL A 84 -8.10 25.93 -5.24
N THR A 85 -7.27 26.21 -6.24
CA THR A 85 -7.29 27.52 -6.91
C THR A 85 -8.60 27.74 -7.68
N ALA A 86 -9.14 26.70 -8.31
CA ALA A 86 -10.38 26.78 -9.09
C ALA A 86 -11.66 26.79 -8.23
N VAL A 87 -11.60 26.19 -7.03
CA VAL A 87 -12.69 26.13 -6.05
C VAL A 87 -12.13 26.43 -4.65
N PRO A 88 -11.78 27.68 -4.32
CA PRO A 88 -11.16 28.03 -3.03
C PRO A 88 -11.98 27.60 -1.81
N GLU A 89 -13.31 27.60 -1.93
CA GLU A 89 -14.23 27.19 -0.89
C GLU A 89 -14.12 25.69 -0.50
N VAL A 90 -13.44 24.86 -1.30
CA VAL A 90 -13.23 23.44 -0.99
C VAL A 90 -12.13 23.20 0.05
N GLU A 91 -11.12 24.07 0.14
CA GLU A 91 -9.97 23.90 1.04
C GLU A 91 -10.37 23.75 2.52
N PRO A 92 -11.16 24.67 3.12
CA PRO A 92 -11.58 24.51 4.52
C PRO A 92 -12.48 23.27 4.73
N VAL A 93 -13.18 22.81 3.69
CA VAL A 93 -13.96 21.57 3.74
C VAL A 93 -13.03 20.35 3.81
N LEU A 94 -12.02 20.29 2.94
CA LEU A 94 -11.04 19.19 2.92
C LEU A 94 -10.28 19.08 4.24
N LEU A 95 -9.82 20.20 4.80
CA LEU A 95 -9.12 20.23 6.08
C LEU A 95 -10.00 19.75 7.24
N ARG A 96 -11.28 20.16 7.27
CA ARG A 96 -12.25 19.68 8.27
C ARG A 96 -12.50 18.18 8.15
N LEU A 97 -12.71 17.69 6.93
CA LEU A 97 -12.95 16.27 6.66
C LEU A 97 -11.72 15.42 7.00
N ALA A 98 -10.51 15.91 6.69
CA ALA A 98 -9.24 15.30 7.05
C ALA A 98 -9.10 15.10 8.55
N ALA A 99 -9.30 16.17 9.31
CA ALA A 99 -9.20 16.16 10.77
C ALA A 99 -10.20 15.19 11.42
N ARG A 100 -11.43 15.11 10.90
CA ARG A 100 -12.48 14.24 11.46
C ARG A 100 -12.43 12.80 10.97
N GLY A 101 -12.04 12.59 9.72
CA GLY A 101 -11.86 11.26 9.13
C GLY A 101 -10.56 10.60 9.58
N ASP A 102 -9.65 11.37 10.16
CA ASP A 102 -8.26 11.02 10.48
C ASP A 102 -7.51 10.49 9.26
N VAL A 103 -7.57 11.28 8.19
CA VAL A 103 -6.95 11.04 6.87
C VAL A 103 -6.29 12.34 6.39
N VAL A 104 -5.47 12.27 5.34
CA VAL A 104 -4.94 13.46 4.66
C VAL A 104 -6.07 14.26 3.97
N PRO A 105 -5.90 15.57 3.67
CA PRO A 105 -6.94 16.40 3.06
C PRO A 105 -7.21 16.13 1.56
N ARG A 106 -7.04 14.88 1.12
CA ARG A 106 -7.41 14.40 -0.22
C ARG A 106 -7.72 12.91 -0.20
N ASP A 107 -8.17 12.37 -1.34
CA ASP A 107 -8.34 10.94 -1.51
C ASP A 107 -7.00 10.18 -1.34
N THR A 108 -7.13 8.92 -0.95
CA THR A 108 -6.02 7.98 -0.75
C THR A 108 -6.36 6.68 -1.46
N VAL A 109 -5.43 5.73 -1.49
CA VAL A 109 -5.70 4.39 -2.03
C VAL A 109 -6.93 3.73 -1.37
N HIS A 110 -7.20 4.01 -0.09
CA HIS A 110 -8.38 3.49 0.60
C HIS A 110 -9.68 4.04 0.00
N HIS A 111 -9.74 5.37 -0.18
CA HIS A 111 -10.87 6.06 -0.80
C HIS A 111 -11.13 5.54 -2.21
N TYR A 112 -10.07 5.37 -3.00
CA TYR A 112 -10.14 4.92 -4.39
C TYR A 112 -10.52 3.43 -4.53
N SER A 113 -10.22 2.60 -3.52
CA SER A 113 -10.40 1.14 -3.60
C SER A 113 -11.44 0.55 -2.63
N VAL A 114 -11.03 0.24 -1.39
CA VAL A 114 -11.85 -0.52 -0.43
C VAL A 114 -13.02 0.28 0.15
N TRP A 115 -12.93 1.61 0.17
CA TRP A 115 -14.02 2.51 0.55
C TRP A 115 -14.85 2.99 -0.64
N ASN A 116 -14.45 2.61 -1.85
CA ASN A 116 -15.18 2.87 -3.08
C ASN A 116 -16.32 1.85 -3.25
N PRO A 117 -17.58 2.27 -3.48
CA PRO A 117 -18.70 1.38 -3.76
C PRO A 117 -18.48 0.39 -4.91
N TYR A 118 -19.25 -0.70 -4.90
CA TYR A 118 -19.27 -1.71 -5.96
C TYR A 118 -20.35 -1.43 -6.99
N GLY A 119 -20.23 -2.06 -8.15
CA GLY A 119 -21.25 -2.07 -9.19
C GLY A 119 -21.45 -0.68 -9.79
N GLU A 120 -22.70 -0.35 -10.13
CA GLU A 120 -23.07 0.91 -10.79
C GLU A 120 -22.73 2.16 -9.97
N ARG A 121 -22.57 2.01 -8.65
CA ARG A 121 -22.18 3.11 -7.77
C ARG A 121 -20.67 3.34 -7.73
N GLN A 122 -19.84 2.45 -8.29
CA GLN A 122 -18.38 2.60 -8.22
C GLN A 122 -17.93 3.94 -8.79
N ARG A 123 -17.17 4.71 -7.99
CA ARG A 123 -16.55 5.94 -8.44
C ARG A 123 -15.34 5.60 -9.29
N SER A 124 -15.24 6.16 -10.49
CA SER A 124 -14.18 5.88 -11.43
C SER A 124 -13.83 7.13 -12.24
N TYR A 125 -12.54 7.30 -12.53
CA TYR A 125 -12.04 8.39 -13.36
C TYR A 125 -12.42 8.21 -14.83
N THR A 126 -12.31 6.97 -15.34
CA THR A 126 -12.38 6.65 -16.77
C THR A 126 -13.55 5.74 -17.13
N GLY A 127 -14.15 5.03 -16.16
CA GLY A 127 -15.14 3.99 -16.41
C GLY A 127 -14.58 2.74 -17.10
N SER A 128 -13.26 2.68 -17.32
CA SER A 128 -12.59 1.55 -17.98
C SER A 128 -12.61 0.29 -17.11
N SER A 129 -12.76 -0.87 -17.76
CA SER A 129 -12.59 -2.16 -17.10
C SER A 129 -11.15 -2.38 -16.59
N GLN A 130 -10.16 -1.75 -17.21
CA GLN A 130 -8.77 -1.79 -16.75
C GLN A 130 -8.61 -1.01 -15.43
N GLU A 131 -9.28 0.13 -15.29
CA GLU A 131 -9.31 0.87 -14.02
C GLU A 131 -10.00 0.07 -12.92
N SER A 132 -11.13 -0.56 -13.24
CA SER A 132 -11.85 -1.45 -12.32
C SER A 132 -10.96 -2.61 -11.84
N ALA A 133 -10.15 -3.20 -12.73
CA ALA A 133 -9.20 -4.25 -12.35
C ALA A 133 -8.13 -3.78 -11.36
N LEU A 134 -7.66 -2.52 -11.45
CA LEU A 134 -6.74 -1.94 -10.44
C LEU A 134 -7.42 -1.71 -9.10
N ILE A 135 -8.66 -1.20 -9.12
CA ILE A 135 -9.46 -1.03 -7.90
C ILE A 135 -9.67 -2.40 -7.22
N ASP A 136 -10.02 -3.42 -8.00
CA ASP A 136 -10.32 -4.76 -7.50
C ASP A 136 -9.08 -5.51 -7.00
N SER A 137 -7.89 -5.28 -7.57
CA SER A 137 -6.65 -5.90 -7.08
C SER A 137 -6.32 -5.46 -5.64
N VAL A 138 -6.57 -4.20 -5.31
CA VAL A 138 -6.42 -3.69 -3.94
C VAL A 138 -7.52 -4.24 -3.02
N ARG A 139 -8.78 -4.31 -3.51
CA ARG A 139 -9.89 -4.92 -2.74
C ARG A 139 -9.64 -6.38 -2.41
N LEU A 140 -8.97 -7.11 -3.29
CA LEU A 140 -8.58 -8.50 -3.09
C LEU A 140 -7.49 -8.65 -2.01
N SER A 141 -6.42 -7.88 -2.12
CA SER A 141 -5.22 -8.04 -1.29
C SER A 141 -5.32 -7.37 0.08
N LEU A 142 -5.85 -6.15 0.16
CA LEU A 142 -5.82 -5.36 1.40
C LEU A 142 -6.43 -6.07 2.62
N PRO A 143 -7.52 -6.85 2.48
CA PRO A 143 -8.01 -7.66 3.58
C PRO A 143 -7.04 -8.64 4.19
N ARG A 144 -6.29 -9.33 3.34
CA ARG A 144 -5.30 -10.31 3.77
C ARG A 144 -4.06 -9.60 4.31
N LEU A 145 -3.66 -8.48 3.69
CA LEU A 145 -2.57 -7.66 4.22
C LEU A 145 -2.87 -7.14 5.63
N SER A 146 -4.10 -6.72 5.90
CA SER A 146 -4.50 -6.29 7.25
C SER A 146 -4.34 -7.42 8.27
N GLN A 147 -4.68 -8.67 7.89
CA GLN A 147 -4.45 -9.84 8.75
C GLN A 147 -2.96 -10.17 8.92
N ALA A 148 -2.14 -9.99 7.88
CA ALA A 148 -0.68 -10.12 8.01
C ALA A 148 -0.11 -9.09 9.00
N VAL A 149 -0.61 -7.86 8.95
CA VAL A 149 -0.22 -6.78 9.88
C VAL A 149 -0.60 -7.10 11.33
N GLU A 150 -1.72 -7.79 11.58
CA GLU A 150 -2.07 -8.29 12.93
C GLU A 150 -1.08 -9.32 13.48
N LEU A 151 -0.43 -10.07 12.60
CA LEU A 151 0.53 -11.08 13.00
C LEU A 151 1.92 -10.50 13.29
N CYS A 152 2.21 -9.25 12.89
CA CYS A 152 3.52 -8.63 13.15
C CYS A 152 3.84 -8.56 14.65
N ASP A 153 2.90 -8.09 15.49
CA ASP A 153 3.12 -7.95 16.93
C ASP A 153 3.38 -9.30 17.66
N PRO A 154 2.56 -10.36 17.49
CA PRO A 154 2.85 -11.64 18.11
C PRO A 154 4.12 -12.29 17.56
N LEU A 155 4.40 -12.16 16.26
CA LEU A 155 5.64 -12.68 15.67
C LEU A 155 6.88 -11.98 16.24
N ALA A 156 6.83 -10.67 16.47
CA ALA A 156 7.92 -9.90 17.05
C ALA A 156 8.25 -10.33 18.49
N ARG A 157 7.28 -10.86 19.24
CA ARG A 157 7.43 -11.25 20.66
C ARG A 157 7.62 -12.75 20.90
N ALA A 158 7.16 -13.60 19.98
CA ALA A 158 7.22 -15.05 20.15
C ALA A 158 8.65 -15.59 20.05
N GLU A 159 9.00 -16.58 20.88
CA GLU A 159 10.29 -17.29 20.79
C GLU A 159 10.40 -18.07 19.47
N LEU A 160 11.57 -18.04 18.82
CA LEU A 160 11.75 -18.65 17.50
C LEU A 160 11.50 -20.16 17.49
N THR A 161 11.76 -20.83 18.62
CA THR A 161 11.61 -22.28 18.77
C THR A 161 10.23 -22.69 19.30
N ASP A 162 9.31 -21.72 19.49
CA ASP A 162 7.94 -21.99 19.88
C ASP A 162 7.11 -22.52 18.68
N PRO A 163 6.37 -23.63 18.80
CA PRO A 163 5.41 -24.05 17.79
C PRO A 163 4.40 -22.96 17.36
N GLU A 164 4.05 -22.04 18.26
CA GLU A 164 3.16 -20.92 17.93
C GLU A 164 3.79 -19.96 16.91
N PHE A 165 5.11 -19.76 16.96
CA PHE A 165 5.84 -18.94 15.98
C PHE A 165 5.68 -19.50 14.57
N LEU A 166 5.88 -20.82 14.39
CA LEU A 166 5.73 -21.47 13.08
C LEU A 166 4.28 -21.39 12.56
N THR A 167 3.31 -21.52 13.46
CA THR A 167 1.88 -21.39 13.12
C THR A 167 1.54 -19.98 12.65
N ALA A 168 2.04 -18.96 13.36
CA ALA A 168 1.88 -17.56 13.00
C ALA A 168 2.57 -17.22 11.68
N MET A 169 3.81 -17.70 11.46
CA MET A 169 4.55 -17.51 10.21
C MET A 169 3.84 -18.18 9.01
N GLY A 170 3.28 -19.38 9.21
CA GLY A 170 2.48 -20.05 8.19
C GLY A 170 1.25 -19.22 7.78
N SER A 171 0.54 -18.64 8.76
CA SER A 171 -0.61 -17.77 8.53
C SER A 171 -0.21 -16.45 7.86
N PHE A 172 0.88 -15.84 8.31
CA PHE A 172 1.45 -14.62 7.75
C PHE A 172 1.78 -14.82 6.26
N ARG A 173 2.51 -15.88 5.93
CA ARG A 173 2.83 -16.23 4.53
C ARG A 173 1.59 -16.49 3.68
N ALA A 174 0.59 -17.18 4.22
CA ALA A 174 -0.66 -17.42 3.51
C ALA A 174 -1.40 -16.11 3.17
N HIS A 175 -1.31 -15.10 4.04
CA HIS A 175 -1.85 -13.78 3.75
C HIS A 175 -1.04 -13.02 2.70
N LEU A 176 0.29 -13.14 2.70
CA LEU A 176 1.15 -12.54 1.67
C LEU A 176 0.87 -13.06 0.26
N ALA A 177 0.41 -14.31 0.11
CA ALA A 177 0.09 -14.91 -1.19
C ALA A 177 -0.94 -14.09 -1.98
N SER A 178 -1.83 -13.36 -1.29
CA SER A 178 -2.82 -12.47 -1.91
C SER A 178 -2.22 -11.30 -2.71
N LEU A 179 -0.98 -10.90 -2.42
CA LEU A 179 -0.26 -9.91 -3.21
C LEU A 179 0.06 -10.43 -4.61
N ASP A 180 0.40 -11.71 -4.71
CA ASP A 180 0.74 -12.36 -5.97
C ASP A 180 -0.51 -12.48 -6.86
N GLU A 181 -1.65 -12.88 -6.27
CA GLU A 181 -2.95 -12.89 -6.96
C GLU A 181 -3.36 -11.49 -7.43
N ALA A 182 -3.14 -10.46 -6.60
CA ALA A 182 -3.47 -9.08 -6.95
C ALA A 182 -2.62 -8.55 -8.12
N ILE A 183 -1.31 -8.79 -8.12
CA ILE A 183 -0.46 -8.33 -9.23
C ILE A 183 -0.70 -9.14 -10.51
N GLU A 184 -1.09 -10.41 -10.40
CA GLU A 184 -1.50 -11.21 -11.57
C GLU A 184 -2.80 -10.70 -12.20
N LEU A 185 -3.78 -10.28 -11.39
CA LEU A 185 -4.98 -9.61 -11.88
C LEU A 185 -4.64 -8.35 -12.68
N VAL A 186 -3.72 -7.53 -12.17
CA VAL A 186 -3.25 -6.32 -12.85
C VAL A 186 -2.54 -6.68 -14.15
N ASN A 187 -1.57 -7.60 -14.13
CA ASN A 187 -0.85 -8.07 -15.31
C ASN A 187 -1.76 -8.60 -16.42
N GLY A 188 -2.81 -9.32 -16.04
CA GLY A 188 -3.74 -9.92 -16.99
C GLY A 188 -4.77 -8.96 -17.58
N ARG A 189 -4.97 -7.77 -16.98
CA ARG A 189 -6.09 -6.88 -17.32
C ARG A 189 -5.74 -5.42 -17.54
N VAL A 190 -4.53 -4.99 -17.20
CA VAL A 190 -4.14 -3.58 -17.22
C VAL A 190 -2.91 -3.45 -18.10
N THR A 191 -3.06 -2.77 -19.22
CA THR A 191 -1.94 -2.52 -20.11
C THR A 191 -1.02 -1.42 -19.54
N PRO A 192 0.30 -1.51 -19.70
CA PRO A 192 1.22 -0.47 -19.26
C PRO A 192 0.91 0.91 -19.84
N ALA A 193 0.52 0.97 -21.12
CA ALA A 193 0.14 2.21 -21.81
C ALA A 193 -1.13 2.85 -21.22
N PHE A 194 -2.17 2.07 -20.94
CA PHE A 194 -3.37 2.57 -20.26
C PHE A 194 -3.01 3.14 -18.89
N PHE A 195 -2.24 2.40 -18.09
CA PHE A 195 -1.84 2.91 -16.77
C PHE A 195 -1.03 4.21 -16.89
N ALA A 196 -0.01 4.26 -17.76
CA ALA A 196 0.90 5.39 -17.87
C ALA A 196 0.24 6.65 -18.44
N ASN A 197 -0.57 6.51 -19.49
CA ASN A 197 -1.09 7.63 -20.27
C ASN A 197 -2.51 8.03 -19.88
N GLU A 198 -3.36 7.07 -19.54
CA GLU A 198 -4.76 7.34 -19.26
C GLU A 198 -5.01 7.53 -17.76
N LEU A 199 -4.47 6.62 -16.92
CA LEU A 199 -4.86 6.57 -15.52
C LEU A 199 -3.90 7.29 -14.55
N ARG A 200 -2.57 7.11 -14.69
CA ARG A 200 -1.55 7.73 -13.83
C ARG A 200 -1.72 9.25 -13.67
N PRO A 201 -2.12 10.03 -14.69
CA PRO A 201 -2.35 11.46 -14.55
C PRO A 201 -3.39 11.85 -13.47
N TYR A 202 -4.37 11.00 -13.15
CA TYR A 202 -5.37 11.29 -12.12
C TYR A 202 -4.83 11.26 -10.69
N PHE A 203 -3.68 10.62 -10.49
CA PHE A 203 -3.04 10.51 -9.18
C PHE A 203 -1.95 11.57 -8.95
N ASP A 204 -1.98 12.65 -9.74
CA ASP A 204 -1.00 13.73 -9.60
C ASP A 204 -1.17 14.50 -8.29
N GLU A 205 -0.12 15.20 -7.90
CA GLU A 205 -0.07 15.94 -6.64
C GLU A 205 -1.02 17.15 -6.68
N VAL A 206 -1.64 17.48 -5.55
CA VAL A 206 -2.45 18.70 -5.40
C VAL A 206 -1.92 19.51 -4.23
N THR A 207 -2.11 20.82 -4.27
CA THR A 207 -1.69 21.74 -3.22
C THR A 207 -2.89 22.14 -2.38
N ILE A 208 -2.82 21.89 -1.08
CA ILE A 208 -3.87 22.21 -0.11
C ILE A 208 -3.18 22.78 1.14
N ASP A 209 -3.61 23.95 1.58
CA ASP A 209 -3.03 24.70 2.71
C ASP A 209 -1.53 24.94 2.52
N GLY A 210 -1.14 25.33 1.31
CA GLY A 210 0.26 25.55 0.91
C GLY A 210 1.14 24.29 0.87
N ARG A 211 0.59 23.10 1.19
CA ARG A 211 1.31 21.84 1.20
C ARG A 211 0.95 20.98 -0.01
N VAL A 212 1.97 20.36 -0.60
CA VAL A 212 1.81 19.39 -1.68
C VAL A 212 1.43 18.02 -1.10
N TRP A 213 0.36 17.45 -1.61
CA TRP A 213 -0.15 16.13 -1.22
C TRP A 213 -0.17 15.20 -2.43
N ARG A 214 0.31 13.97 -2.27
CA ARG A 214 0.36 12.91 -3.29
C ARG A 214 -1.00 12.25 -3.52
N GLY A 215 -1.25 11.77 -4.73
CA GLY A 215 -2.50 11.09 -5.07
C GLY A 215 -2.68 9.71 -4.44
N GLY A 216 -3.87 9.15 -4.59
CA GLY A 216 -4.24 7.82 -4.10
C GLY A 216 -3.39 6.71 -4.73
N ALA A 217 -2.24 6.42 -4.11
CA ALA A 217 -1.25 5.50 -4.63
C ALA A 217 -0.96 4.34 -3.67
N GLY A 218 -0.37 3.26 -4.19
CA GLY A 218 -0.08 2.04 -3.44
C GLY A 218 0.77 2.23 -2.18
N ALA A 219 1.47 3.35 -2.01
CA ALA A 219 2.18 3.66 -0.76
C ALA A 219 1.27 3.85 0.47
N GLY A 220 -0.05 4.02 0.29
CA GLY A 220 -1.00 3.98 1.41
C GLY A 220 -1.31 2.57 1.92
N LEU A 221 -0.81 1.52 1.26
CA LEU A 221 -0.94 0.12 1.71
C LEU A 221 0.07 -0.20 2.82
N PRO A 222 -0.20 -1.18 3.70
CA PRO A 222 0.63 -1.43 4.89
C PRO A 222 1.91 -2.22 4.59
N MET A 223 2.43 -2.15 3.36
CA MET A 223 3.70 -2.77 2.98
C MET A 223 4.88 -2.46 3.90
N PRO A 224 5.10 -1.21 4.37
CA PRO A 224 6.23 -0.93 5.25
C PRO A 224 6.12 -1.63 6.60
N LEU A 225 4.91 -1.91 7.10
CA LEU A 225 4.75 -2.65 8.36
C LEU A 225 5.22 -4.10 8.23
N LEU A 226 4.96 -4.71 7.07
CA LEU A 226 5.41 -6.07 6.76
C LEU A 226 6.93 -6.10 6.63
N ASP A 227 7.50 -5.08 5.99
CA ASP A 227 8.95 -4.95 5.85
C ASP A 227 9.63 -4.69 7.18
N LEU A 228 9.14 -3.76 8.01
CA LEU A 228 9.68 -3.50 9.35
C LEU A 228 9.68 -4.79 10.19
N ALA A 229 8.55 -5.51 10.23
CA ALA A 229 8.47 -6.75 10.98
C ALA A 229 9.44 -7.82 10.47
N LEU A 230 9.60 -7.95 9.15
CA LEU A 230 10.45 -8.99 8.57
C LEU A 230 11.94 -8.65 8.60
N TRP A 231 12.33 -7.45 8.17
CA TRP A 231 13.73 -7.13 7.89
C TRP A 231 14.15 -5.68 8.10
N ALA A 232 13.25 -4.70 8.00
CA ALA A 232 13.63 -3.29 7.88
C ALA A 232 13.69 -2.51 9.21
N ALA A 233 13.22 -3.08 10.32
CA ALA A 233 13.06 -2.34 11.58
C ALA A 233 14.39 -1.89 12.22
N ASP A 234 15.46 -2.64 12.00
CA ASP A 234 16.80 -2.45 12.57
C ASP A 234 17.83 -1.98 11.54
N HIS A 235 17.39 -1.61 10.32
CA HIS A 235 18.26 -1.00 9.32
C HIS A 235 18.67 0.41 9.76
N ASP A 236 19.93 0.77 9.52
CA ASP A 236 20.43 2.12 9.75
C ASP A 236 19.79 3.07 8.71
N PRO A 237 19.04 4.11 9.14
CA PRO A 237 18.49 5.09 8.22
C PRO A 237 19.58 5.90 7.49
N ASP A 238 20.80 5.94 8.02
CA ASP A 238 21.95 6.63 7.41
C ASP A 238 22.78 5.73 6.48
N ASP A 239 22.45 4.44 6.37
CA ASP A 239 23.05 3.55 5.35
C ASP A 239 22.51 3.91 3.95
N ASP A 240 23.42 4.23 3.02
CA ASP A 240 23.12 4.63 1.65
C ASP A 240 22.18 3.64 0.93
N ASP A 241 22.27 2.35 1.24
CA ASP A 241 21.44 1.31 0.62
C ASP A 241 19.99 1.30 1.14
N SER A 242 19.72 1.81 2.36
CA SER A 242 18.37 1.88 2.98
C SER A 242 17.80 3.29 3.17
N ALA A 243 18.60 4.35 3.05
CA ALA A 243 18.16 5.73 3.23
C ALA A 243 16.95 6.09 2.33
N GLY A 244 17.03 5.73 1.04
CA GLY A 244 15.94 5.97 0.09
C GLY A 244 14.66 5.16 0.40
N TYR A 245 14.79 3.97 1.01
CA TYR A 245 13.65 3.20 1.49
C TYR A 245 12.98 3.88 2.68
N ALA A 246 13.77 4.30 3.68
CA ALA A 246 13.27 4.94 4.89
C ALA A 246 12.58 6.27 4.58
N GLU A 247 13.20 7.12 3.75
CA GLU A 247 12.63 8.40 3.32
C GLU A 247 11.29 8.21 2.58
N PHE A 248 11.24 7.27 1.63
CA PHE A 248 10.03 6.99 0.86
C PHE A 248 8.86 6.61 1.75
N TRP A 249 9.07 5.68 2.69
CA TRP A 249 8.01 5.22 3.57
C TRP A 249 7.65 6.22 4.65
N ALA A 250 8.61 6.98 5.19
CA ALA A 250 8.30 8.10 6.10
C ALA A 250 7.36 9.13 5.44
N GLY A 251 7.56 9.42 4.14
CA GLY A 251 6.64 10.26 3.36
C GLY A 251 5.27 9.62 3.10
N GLY A 252 5.18 8.29 3.13
CA GLY A 252 3.94 7.52 2.93
C GLY A 252 3.10 7.32 4.19
N VAL A 253 3.72 7.29 5.38
CA VAL A 253 3.04 7.07 6.68
C VAL A 253 1.81 7.98 6.89
N PRO A 254 1.84 9.29 6.58
CA PRO A 254 0.67 10.15 6.77
C PRO A 254 -0.60 9.68 6.03
N TYR A 255 -0.46 8.93 4.94
CA TYR A 255 -1.55 8.43 4.09
C TYR A 255 -2.14 7.10 4.57
N ALA A 256 -1.49 6.45 5.53
CA ALA A 256 -1.93 5.18 6.10
C ALA A 256 -3.06 5.36 7.13
N LEU A 257 -3.73 4.26 7.48
CA LEU A 257 -4.72 4.26 8.55
C LEU A 257 -4.10 4.64 9.90
N PRO A 258 -4.86 5.27 10.83
CA PRO A 258 -4.33 5.78 12.10
C PRO A 258 -3.56 4.75 12.93
N GLU A 259 -4.11 3.56 13.03
CA GLU A 259 -3.52 2.40 13.69
C GLU A 259 -2.26 1.87 13.01
N TRP A 260 -2.16 1.96 11.69
CA TRP A 260 -0.97 1.58 10.95
C TRP A 260 0.14 2.61 11.13
N ARG A 261 -0.19 3.90 11.25
CA ARG A 261 0.78 4.94 11.62
C ARG A 261 1.36 4.69 13.01
N ARG A 262 0.50 4.33 13.97
CA ARG A 262 0.94 3.95 15.32
C ARG A 262 1.85 2.72 15.29
N ARG A 263 1.43 1.65 14.60
CA ARG A 263 2.26 0.43 14.47
C ARG A 263 3.58 0.66 13.77
N TYR A 264 3.62 1.54 12.77
CA TYR A 264 4.87 1.93 12.12
C TYR A 264 5.85 2.49 13.15
N ALA A 265 5.39 3.41 14.01
CA ALA A 265 6.21 3.99 15.06
C ALA A 265 6.61 2.98 16.14
N GLU A 266 5.78 1.98 16.45
CA GLU A 266 6.07 0.93 17.42
C GLU A 266 7.08 -0.11 16.89
N LEU A 267 7.06 -0.40 15.59
CA LEU A 267 7.97 -1.37 14.96
C LEU A 267 9.32 -0.75 14.59
N ALA A 268 9.35 0.54 14.25
CA ALA A 268 10.57 1.23 13.86
C ALA A 268 11.61 1.23 15.01
N GLY A 269 12.85 0.85 14.70
CA GLY A 269 13.96 0.82 15.66
C GLY A 269 14.01 -0.43 16.55
N GLY A 270 13.11 -1.39 16.36
CA GLY A 270 13.15 -2.71 17.01
C GLY A 270 13.89 -3.76 16.18
N PRO A 271 14.19 -4.95 16.75
CA PRO A 271 14.80 -6.04 16.00
C PRO A 271 13.80 -6.66 15.02
N SER A 272 14.17 -6.75 13.75
CA SER A 272 13.39 -7.49 12.75
C SER A 272 13.47 -9.01 12.95
N LEU A 273 12.56 -9.77 12.32
CA LEU A 273 12.63 -11.23 12.33
C LEU A 273 13.92 -11.76 11.70
N VAL A 274 14.43 -11.12 10.66
CA VAL A 274 15.72 -11.46 10.05
C VAL A 274 16.86 -11.28 11.05
N ALA A 275 16.89 -10.17 11.78
CA ALA A 275 17.92 -9.91 12.80
C ALA A 275 17.91 -10.98 13.89
N ARG A 276 16.71 -11.31 14.40
CA ARG A 276 16.52 -12.32 15.45
C ARG A 276 16.95 -13.71 15.00
N VAL A 277 16.56 -14.12 13.79
CA VAL A 277 16.96 -15.41 13.22
C VAL A 277 18.47 -15.45 12.97
N THR A 278 19.06 -14.39 12.43
CA THR A 278 20.50 -14.34 12.14
C THR A 278 21.32 -14.43 13.43
N ALA A 279 20.95 -13.67 14.46
CA ALA A 279 21.60 -13.76 15.77
C ALA A 279 21.52 -15.17 16.37
N ALA A 280 20.34 -15.81 16.31
CA ALA A 280 20.18 -17.18 16.81
C ALA A 280 20.99 -18.22 16.00
N LEU A 281 21.13 -18.03 14.68
CA LEU A 281 21.97 -18.87 13.84
C LEU A 281 23.46 -18.68 14.15
N ASP A 282 23.90 -17.44 14.37
CA ASP A 282 25.28 -17.12 14.73
C ASP A 282 25.64 -17.70 16.12
N GLU A 283 24.73 -17.61 17.10
CA GLU A 283 24.89 -18.21 18.43
C GLU A 283 25.00 -19.74 18.38
N ALA A 284 24.26 -20.40 17.48
CA ALA A 284 24.34 -21.85 17.29
C ALA A 284 25.68 -22.31 16.67
N GLY A 285 26.37 -21.42 15.94
CA GLY A 285 27.66 -21.68 15.29
C GLY A 285 27.64 -22.85 14.30
N ASP A 286 28.78 -23.52 14.14
CA ASP A 286 28.94 -24.67 13.23
C ASP A 286 28.41 -26.00 13.80
N GLY A 287 27.73 -25.96 14.95
CA GLY A 287 27.18 -27.13 15.64
C GLY A 287 25.96 -27.76 14.94
N PRO A 288 25.48 -28.91 15.43
CA PRO A 288 24.20 -29.46 14.99
C PRO A 288 23.07 -28.47 15.33
N MET A 289 22.37 -28.01 14.30
CA MET A 289 21.29 -27.03 14.43
C MET A 289 20.03 -27.68 15.01
N ASP A 290 19.37 -27.00 15.94
CA ASP A 290 18.03 -27.38 16.42
C ASP A 290 17.05 -27.37 15.24
N ASP A 291 16.31 -28.48 15.05
CA ASP A 291 15.29 -28.64 14.02
C ASP A 291 14.24 -27.52 14.07
N ARG A 292 13.94 -27.01 15.27
CA ARG A 292 12.98 -25.91 15.45
C ARG A 292 13.54 -24.57 14.96
N LEU A 293 14.80 -24.27 15.26
CA LEU A 293 15.47 -23.08 14.74
C LEU A 293 15.61 -23.16 13.22
N TRP A 294 15.92 -24.35 12.67
CA TRP A 294 15.95 -24.58 11.22
C TRP A 294 14.58 -24.31 10.58
N ALA A 295 13.51 -24.78 11.20
CA ALA A 295 12.14 -24.56 10.73
C ALA A 295 11.76 -23.07 10.78
N ALA A 296 12.15 -22.35 11.84
CA ALA A 296 11.90 -20.92 11.98
C ALA A 296 12.61 -20.11 10.90
N ALA A 297 13.91 -20.36 10.70
CA ALA A 297 14.72 -19.72 9.65
C ALA A 297 14.13 -19.98 8.24
N THR A 298 13.72 -21.23 7.99
CA THR A 298 13.06 -21.62 6.74
C THR A 298 11.72 -20.89 6.55
N ALA A 299 10.92 -20.72 7.60
CA ALA A 299 9.64 -20.03 7.54
C ALA A 299 9.79 -18.53 7.23
N VAL A 300 10.81 -17.88 7.81
CA VAL A 300 11.16 -16.48 7.51
C VAL A 300 11.66 -16.35 6.07
N GLU A 301 12.59 -17.21 5.62
CA GLU A 301 13.07 -17.24 4.23
C GLU A 301 11.89 -17.37 3.24
N GLN A 302 10.97 -18.31 3.50
CA GLN A 302 9.83 -18.55 2.62
C GLN A 302 8.88 -17.35 2.55
N SER A 303 8.74 -16.59 3.64
CA SER A 303 7.90 -15.38 3.67
C SER A 303 8.55 -14.23 2.89
N LEU A 304 9.87 -14.05 3.03
CA LEU A 304 10.64 -13.10 2.21
C LEU A 304 10.59 -13.46 0.72
N ARG A 305 10.66 -14.74 0.37
CA ARG A 305 10.50 -15.22 -1.01
C ARG A 305 9.10 -14.94 -1.56
N ALA A 306 8.06 -15.09 -0.75
CA ALA A 306 6.70 -14.74 -1.16
C ALA A 306 6.57 -13.24 -1.48
N LEU A 307 7.13 -12.36 -0.64
CA LEU A 307 7.22 -10.93 -0.94
C LEU A 307 8.04 -10.65 -2.20
N LEU A 308 9.16 -11.35 -2.39
CA LEU A 308 10.03 -11.18 -3.55
C LEU A 308 9.30 -11.53 -4.86
N SER A 309 8.44 -12.55 -4.87
CA SER A 309 7.61 -12.89 -6.05
C SER A 309 6.76 -11.71 -6.48
N PHE A 310 5.96 -11.16 -5.55
CA PHE A 310 5.14 -9.99 -5.80
C PHE A 310 5.98 -8.80 -6.27
N ARG A 311 7.07 -8.48 -5.55
CA ARG A 311 7.93 -7.33 -5.86
C ARG A 311 8.58 -7.43 -7.24
N ALA A 312 9.01 -8.62 -7.64
CA ALA A 312 9.59 -8.84 -8.96
C ALA A 312 8.55 -8.63 -10.08
N LYS A 313 7.33 -9.16 -9.91
CA LYS A 313 6.22 -8.94 -10.86
C LYS A 313 5.85 -7.45 -10.92
N HIS A 314 5.69 -6.80 -9.76
CA HIS A 314 5.38 -5.37 -9.67
C HIS A 314 6.48 -4.49 -10.30
N PHE A 315 7.75 -4.81 -10.07
CA PHE A 315 8.88 -4.13 -10.69
C PHE A 315 8.83 -4.23 -12.22
N THR A 316 8.54 -5.41 -12.76
CA THR A 316 8.40 -5.59 -14.22
C THR A 316 7.30 -4.69 -14.80
N VAL A 317 6.13 -4.63 -14.15
CA VAL A 317 5.03 -3.76 -14.57
C VAL A 317 5.41 -2.30 -14.51
N ALA A 318 5.95 -1.86 -13.36
CA ALA A 318 6.35 -0.48 -13.18
C ALA A 318 7.39 -0.10 -14.25
N ARG A 319 8.41 -0.94 -14.48
CA ARG A 319 9.41 -0.69 -15.50
C ARG A 319 8.79 -0.53 -16.89
N GLN A 320 7.78 -1.32 -17.26
CA GLN A 320 7.08 -1.21 -18.53
C GLN A 320 6.24 0.08 -18.62
N SER A 321 5.53 0.46 -17.55
CA SER A 321 4.73 1.69 -17.52
C SER A 321 5.59 2.97 -17.48
N TYR A 322 6.85 2.86 -17.05
CA TYR A 322 7.78 3.97 -16.92
C TYR A 322 8.93 3.93 -17.96
N GLN A 323 8.76 3.23 -19.07
CA GLN A 323 9.70 3.33 -20.21
C GLN A 323 9.59 4.72 -20.85
N GLU A 324 10.70 5.23 -21.40
CA GLU A 324 10.77 6.61 -21.91
C GLU A 324 9.77 6.91 -23.03
N ASP A 325 9.47 5.92 -23.86
CA ASP A 325 8.50 5.97 -24.96
C ASP A 325 7.04 5.91 -24.50
N VAL A 326 6.80 5.52 -23.25
CA VAL A 326 5.46 5.31 -22.68
C VAL A 326 5.12 6.32 -21.58
N ARG A 327 6.12 6.82 -20.83
CA ARG A 327 5.87 7.56 -19.59
C ARG A 327 5.52 9.03 -19.82
N LEU A 328 4.53 9.52 -19.09
CA LEU A 328 4.29 10.96 -18.88
C LEU A 328 4.99 11.52 -17.64
N PHE A 329 5.37 10.64 -16.69
CA PHE A 329 5.96 11.01 -15.41
C PHE A 329 7.25 10.25 -15.16
N SER A 330 8.22 10.87 -14.47
CA SER A 330 9.48 10.24 -14.10
C SER A 330 9.35 9.32 -12.88
N VAL A 331 8.31 9.48 -12.05
CA VAL A 331 8.09 8.71 -10.82
C VAL A 331 6.65 8.23 -10.65
N GLY A 332 6.50 7.19 -9.82
CA GLY A 332 5.23 6.67 -9.31
C GLY A 332 4.34 7.75 -8.71
N SER A 333 3.03 7.54 -8.67
CA SER A 333 2.09 8.43 -7.96
C SER A 333 2.36 8.51 -6.45
N SER A 334 3.07 7.51 -5.91
CA SER A 334 3.58 7.51 -4.54
C SER A 334 4.86 8.33 -4.35
N GLY A 335 5.48 8.84 -5.42
CA GLY A 335 6.80 9.49 -5.41
C GLY A 335 7.99 8.53 -5.55
N GLY A 336 7.77 7.22 -5.66
CA GLY A 336 8.84 6.22 -5.78
C GLY A 336 9.30 6.04 -7.23
N SER A 337 10.61 5.92 -7.44
CA SER A 337 11.20 5.66 -8.76
C SER A 337 11.33 4.15 -9.06
N VAL A 338 11.64 3.82 -10.31
CA VAL A 338 11.93 2.42 -10.70
C VAL A 338 13.22 1.92 -10.01
N GLU A 339 14.19 2.80 -9.80
CA GLU A 339 15.44 2.51 -9.08
C GLU A 339 15.17 2.18 -7.61
N LEU A 340 14.27 2.93 -6.96
CA LEU A 340 13.84 2.62 -5.60
C LEU A 340 13.17 1.24 -5.53
N LEU A 341 12.28 0.91 -6.48
CA LEU A 341 11.68 -0.42 -6.54
C LEU A 341 12.73 -1.53 -6.72
N ALA A 342 13.75 -1.28 -7.56
CA ALA A 342 14.87 -2.21 -7.72
C ALA A 342 15.69 -2.38 -6.42
N SER A 343 15.93 -1.29 -5.70
CA SER A 343 16.58 -1.32 -4.38
C SER A 343 15.78 -2.18 -3.39
N ILE A 344 14.46 -1.96 -3.28
CA ILE A 344 13.58 -2.75 -2.39
C ILE A 344 13.63 -4.24 -2.75
N VAL A 345 13.59 -4.58 -4.04
CA VAL A 345 13.73 -5.97 -4.52
C VAL A 345 15.07 -6.57 -4.09
N ARG A 346 16.16 -5.81 -4.20
CA ARG A 346 17.50 -6.23 -3.77
C ARG A 346 17.56 -6.44 -2.26
N LEU A 347 17.15 -5.45 -1.46
CA LEU A 347 17.11 -5.53 0.01
C LEU A 347 16.31 -6.75 0.49
N THR A 348 15.15 -7.01 -0.11
CA THR A 348 14.33 -8.19 0.23
C THR A 348 15.06 -9.49 -0.08
N ARG A 349 15.76 -9.55 -1.22
CA ARG A 349 16.51 -10.74 -1.66
C ARG A 349 17.71 -11.01 -0.75
N ASP A 350 18.44 -9.97 -0.37
CA ASP A 350 19.63 -10.12 0.47
C ASP A 350 19.23 -10.54 1.88
N ASN A 351 18.16 -9.98 2.43
CA ASN A 351 17.55 -10.46 3.67
C ASN A 351 17.09 -11.93 3.60
N ALA A 352 16.54 -12.37 2.46
CA ALA A 352 16.19 -13.78 2.28
C ALA A 352 17.42 -14.71 2.24
N ARG A 353 18.59 -14.20 1.81
CA ARG A 353 19.82 -14.97 1.72
C ARG A 353 20.50 -15.14 3.07
N VAL A 354 20.48 -14.12 3.93
CA VAL A 354 21.16 -14.17 5.23
C VAL A 354 20.48 -15.14 6.20
N VAL A 355 19.14 -15.23 6.19
CA VAL A 355 18.39 -16.16 7.04
C VAL A 355 18.36 -17.59 6.51
N ARG A 356 18.94 -17.86 5.33
CA ARG A 356 18.87 -19.18 4.71
C ARG A 356 19.71 -20.18 5.52
N PRO A 357 19.09 -21.21 6.12
CA PRO A 357 19.84 -22.17 6.91
C PRO A 357 20.80 -22.96 6.02
N ARG A 358 22.05 -23.08 6.45
CA ARG A 358 23.07 -23.91 5.79
C ARG A 358 23.10 -25.27 6.47
N ARG A 359 22.87 -26.34 5.72
CA ARG A 359 23.17 -27.69 6.24
C ARG A 359 24.68 -27.83 6.37
N SER A 360 25.18 -28.14 7.55
CA SER A 360 26.58 -28.52 7.69
C SER A 360 26.82 -29.80 6.87
N ALA A 361 27.94 -29.86 6.15
CA ALA A 361 28.29 -31.00 5.31
C ALA A 361 28.57 -32.29 6.12
N ARG A 362 28.39 -32.27 7.45
CA ARG A 362 28.71 -33.39 8.36
C ARG A 362 27.53 -34.30 8.70
N SER A 363 26.31 -33.96 8.29
CA SER A 363 25.12 -34.79 8.55
C SER A 363 24.65 -35.61 7.34
N ASP A 364 25.53 -35.86 6.37
CA ASP A 364 25.25 -36.77 5.26
C ASP A 364 25.94 -38.12 5.53
N PRO A 365 25.25 -39.10 6.16
CA PRO A 365 25.86 -40.39 6.49
C PRO A 365 26.35 -41.15 5.24
N GLU A 366 25.93 -40.78 4.03
CA GLU A 366 26.41 -41.36 2.77
C GLU A 366 27.80 -40.87 2.33
N ARG A 367 28.29 -39.73 2.84
CA ARG A 367 29.64 -39.22 2.49
C ARG A 367 30.76 -39.83 3.33
N LEU A 368 30.47 -40.32 4.54
CA LEU A 368 31.45 -40.96 5.41
C LEU A 368 31.70 -42.44 5.07
N SER A 369 30.85 -43.06 4.23
CA SER A 369 31.05 -44.44 3.76
C SER A 369 31.84 -44.53 2.44
N ARG A 370 32.32 -43.41 1.90
CA ARG A 370 33.12 -43.33 0.66
C ARG A 370 34.49 -42.69 0.85
N ALA A 371 34.92 -42.47 2.09
CA ALA A 371 36.25 -41.96 2.44
C ALA A 371 37.16 -43.10 2.92
#